data_AF-A0A8T4JIF7-F1
#
_entry.id   AF-A0A8T4JIF7-F1
#
_cell.length_a   1.000
_cell.length_b   1.000
_cell.length_c   1.000
_cell.angle_alpha   90.00
_cell.angle_beta   90.00
_cell.angle_gamma   90.00
#
_symmetry.space_group_name_H-M   'P 1'
#
loop_
_entity.id
_entity.type
_entity.pdbx_description
1 polymer ?
#
loop_
_entity_poly.entity_id
_entity_poly.type
_entity_poly.pdbx_seq_one_letter_code
_entity_poly.pdbx_strand_id
1 'polypeptide(L)'
;MEKLKSLDGFNDQDLELIKVFFYEGQYSNKIIKSFKWSCNQRISNINRLINKEQALLNLISQSKASHNLRRQVNSHVENIKKDLEKKKEEYFNHIRKQERQFEGQKELFKELQENSLIEIKATPLKQSKGEIYQKGVDVSLAIDLVHLAHNSAYDIAVILSGDTDLIEAVKLVKSLGKTPIIFSYHTPNNSRLSNISDLMNAGKFINLRDFTNYEIEKMSDLRKNKTSFRKDNSEKEMSTKEKTK
;
A
#
# COMPACT_ATOMS: atom_id res chain seq x y z
N MET A 1 16.38 -20.66 0.70
CA MET A 1 16.14 -22.01 0.14
C MET A 1 16.01 -23.06 1.23
N GLU A 2 16.90 -23.16 2.21
CA GLU A 2 16.78 -24.20 3.28
C GLU A 2 15.48 -24.13 4.10
N LYS A 3 14.97 -22.94 4.44
CA LYS A 3 13.67 -22.77 5.14
C LYS A 3 12.43 -23.09 4.29
N LEU A 4 12.58 -23.08 2.96
CA LEU A 4 11.54 -23.55 2.03
C LEU A 4 11.65 -25.07 1.83
N LYS A 5 12.89 -25.59 1.80
CA LYS A 5 13.21 -27.03 1.73
C LYS A 5 12.82 -27.81 2.99
N SER A 6 12.72 -27.15 4.15
CA SER A 6 12.21 -27.74 5.38
C SER A 6 10.68 -27.82 5.44
N LEU A 7 9.97 -27.38 4.39
CA LEU A 7 8.54 -27.64 4.25
C LEU A 7 8.41 -29.10 3.80
N ASP A 8 8.34 -30.03 4.75
CA ASP A 8 8.20 -31.48 4.50
C ASP A 8 7.20 -31.76 3.36
N GLY A 9 7.65 -32.58 2.38
CA GLY A 9 6.81 -33.17 1.33
C GLY A 9 7.03 -32.70 -0.11
N PHE A 10 7.99 -31.83 -0.41
CA PHE A 10 8.17 -31.30 -1.78
C PHE A 10 9.56 -31.57 -2.34
N ASN A 11 9.61 -32.18 -3.53
CA ASN A 11 10.80 -32.22 -4.37
C ASN A 11 10.88 -30.89 -5.16
N ASP A 12 11.97 -30.15 -5.01
CA ASP A 12 12.21 -28.86 -5.71
C ASP A 12 12.10 -28.95 -7.24
N GLN A 13 12.19 -30.16 -7.82
CA GLN A 13 12.16 -30.39 -9.27
C GLN A 13 10.77 -30.28 -9.90
N ASP A 14 9.69 -30.22 -9.10
CA ASP A 14 8.29 -30.27 -9.59
C ASP A 14 7.50 -28.97 -9.36
N LEU A 15 8.14 -27.89 -8.90
CA LEU A 15 7.47 -26.62 -8.59
C LEU A 15 7.58 -25.62 -9.76
N GLU A 16 6.45 -25.34 -10.40
CA GLU A 16 6.33 -24.34 -11.45
C GLU A 16 5.47 -23.14 -10.99
N LEU A 17 6.00 -21.92 -11.14
CA LEU A 17 5.22 -20.72 -10.91
C LEU A 17 4.27 -20.47 -12.08
N ILE A 18 2.99 -20.76 -11.88
CA ILE A 18 1.96 -20.61 -12.93
C ILE A 18 1.54 -19.14 -13.09
N LYS A 19 1.26 -18.45 -11.98
CA LYS A 19 0.74 -17.08 -11.99
C LYS A 19 0.98 -16.38 -10.66
N VAL A 20 1.09 -15.05 -10.69
CA VAL A 20 1.08 -14.16 -9.53
C VAL A 20 -0.08 -13.19 -9.67
N PHE A 21 -0.93 -13.10 -8.66
CA PHE A 21 -1.99 -12.08 -8.59
C PHE A 21 -1.61 -10.99 -7.58
N PHE A 22 -1.59 -9.75 -8.03
CA PHE A 22 -1.28 -8.58 -7.21
C PHE A 22 -2.54 -7.76 -6.95
N TYR A 23 -3.05 -7.80 -5.72
CA TYR A 23 -4.30 -7.14 -5.34
C TYR A 23 -4.02 -5.80 -4.64
N GLU A 24 -4.62 -4.71 -5.14
CA GLU A 24 -4.37 -3.37 -4.60
C GLU A 24 -5.54 -2.42 -4.91
N GLY A 25 -5.72 -1.36 -4.12
CA GLY A 25 -6.66 -0.29 -4.45
C GLY A 25 -6.12 0.63 -5.55
N GLN A 26 -6.89 0.88 -6.61
CA GLN A 26 -6.49 1.72 -7.73
C GLN A 26 -6.83 3.20 -7.52
N TYR A 27 -5.81 4.06 -7.57
CA TYR A 27 -6.00 5.49 -7.69
C TYR A 27 -6.55 5.89 -9.06
N SER A 28 -7.31 6.99 -9.08
CA SER A 28 -7.75 7.62 -10.33
C SER A 28 -7.48 9.13 -10.30
N ASN A 29 -7.36 9.72 -11.49
CA ASN A 29 -7.29 11.17 -11.60
C ASN A 29 -8.51 11.86 -10.95
N LYS A 30 -9.69 11.23 -11.06
CA LYS A 30 -10.94 11.73 -10.47
C LYS A 30 -10.86 11.80 -8.94
N ILE A 31 -10.40 10.73 -8.29
CA ILE A 31 -10.35 10.69 -6.81
C ILE A 31 -9.31 11.66 -6.26
N ILE A 32 -8.14 11.77 -6.89
CA ILE A 32 -7.10 12.74 -6.47
C ILE A 32 -7.59 14.17 -6.62
N LYS A 33 -8.23 14.51 -7.74
CA LYS A 33 -8.81 15.85 -7.95
C LYS A 33 -9.89 16.17 -6.92
N SER A 34 -10.80 15.24 -6.68
CA SER A 34 -11.87 15.38 -5.68
C SER A 34 -11.31 15.54 -4.26
N PHE A 35 -10.28 14.77 -3.91
CA PHE A 35 -9.58 14.87 -2.63
C PHE A 35 -8.92 16.24 -2.44
N LYS A 36 -8.11 16.67 -3.41
CA LYS A 36 -7.48 18.00 -3.41
C LYS A 36 -8.50 19.11 -3.24
N TRP A 37 -9.58 19.06 -4.01
CA TRP A 37 -10.66 20.04 -3.90
C TRP A 37 -11.23 20.10 -2.48
N SER A 38 -11.55 18.94 -1.90
CA SER A 38 -12.10 18.84 -0.54
C SER A 38 -11.15 19.38 0.53
N CYS A 39 -9.84 19.14 0.41
CA CYS A 39 -8.82 19.71 1.29
C CYS A 39 -8.68 21.22 1.10
N ASN A 40 -8.66 21.70 -0.14
CA ASN A 40 -8.55 23.13 -0.45
C ASN A 40 -9.73 23.94 0.10
N GLN A 41 -10.95 23.39 0.10
CA GLN A 41 -12.10 24.04 0.75
C GLN A 41 -11.87 24.21 2.26
N ARG A 42 -11.32 23.20 2.94
CA ARG A 42 -11.00 23.27 4.38
C ARG A 42 -9.88 24.25 4.66
N ILE A 43 -8.83 24.27 3.83
CA ILE A 43 -7.74 25.25 3.90
C ILE A 43 -8.26 26.67 3.73
N SER A 44 -9.14 26.91 2.75
CA SER A 44 -9.78 28.21 2.53
C SER A 44 -10.56 28.68 3.77
N ASN A 45 -11.36 27.78 4.36
CA ASN A 45 -12.09 28.07 5.59
C ASN A 45 -11.15 28.41 6.77
N ILE A 46 -10.04 27.70 6.91
CA ILE A 46 -9.02 28.00 7.94
C ILE A 46 -8.40 29.38 7.70
N ASN A 47 -7.98 29.69 6.47
CA ASN A 47 -7.44 31.02 6.15
C ASN A 47 -8.43 32.13 6.49
N ARG A 48 -9.73 31.93 6.25
CA ARG A 48 -10.78 32.88 6.64
C ARG A 48 -10.85 33.06 8.16
N LEU A 49 -10.72 31.99 8.95
CA LEU A 49 -10.69 32.08 10.41
C LEU A 49 -9.45 32.85 10.89
N ILE A 50 -8.27 32.52 10.36
CA ILE A 50 -7.01 33.22 10.69
C ILE A 50 -7.12 34.72 10.38
N ASN A 51 -7.70 35.09 9.24
CA ASN A 51 -7.92 36.49 8.89
C ASN A 51 -8.88 37.20 9.86
N LYS A 52 -9.92 36.52 10.34
CA LYS A 52 -10.82 37.06 11.38
C LYS A 52 -10.09 37.28 12.70
N GLU A 53 -9.30 36.32 13.14
CA GLU A 53 -8.48 36.44 14.34
C GLU A 53 -7.48 37.60 14.23
N GLN A 54 -6.85 37.78 13.07
CA GLN A 54 -5.95 38.90 12.82
C GLN A 54 -6.67 40.26 12.84
N ALA A 55 -7.89 40.33 12.29
CA ALA A 55 -8.69 41.55 12.36
C ALA A 55 -9.07 41.91 13.80
N LEU A 56 -9.39 40.92 14.64
CA LEU A 56 -9.68 41.13 16.07
C LEU A 56 -8.47 41.69 16.81
N LEU A 57 -7.26 41.16 16.55
CA LEU A 57 -6.02 41.71 17.11
C LEU A 57 -5.81 43.19 16.75
N ASN A 58 -6.10 43.55 15.50
CA ASN A 58 -5.99 44.94 15.03
C ASN A 58 -7.00 45.87 15.72
N LEU A 59 -8.21 45.39 16.00
CA LEU A 59 -9.21 46.18 16.74
C LEU A 59 -8.84 46.35 18.21
N ILE A 60 -8.33 45.29 18.84
CA ILE A 60 -7.92 45.31 20.26
C ILE A 60 -6.70 46.22 20.46
N SER A 61 -5.76 46.23 19.51
CA SER A 61 -4.60 47.12 19.59
C SER A 61 -5.00 48.60 19.59
N GLN A 62 -6.09 48.95 18.91
CA GLN A 62 -6.67 50.31 18.84
C GLN A 62 -7.61 50.64 20.01
N SER A 63 -8.02 49.65 20.79
CA SER A 63 -8.95 49.85 21.92
C SER A 63 -8.31 50.62 23.08
N LYS A 64 -9.12 51.10 24.03
CA LYS A 64 -8.64 51.67 25.32
C LYS A 64 -8.40 50.59 26.41
N ALA A 65 -8.33 49.31 26.04
CA ALA A 65 -8.14 48.22 27.00
C ALA A 65 -6.84 48.34 27.79
N SER A 66 -6.82 47.81 29.02
CA SER A 66 -5.62 47.79 29.87
C SER A 66 -4.50 46.96 29.24
N HIS A 67 -3.24 47.28 29.59
CA HIS A 67 -2.08 46.56 29.07
C HIS A 67 -2.18 45.05 29.34
N ASN A 68 -2.59 44.64 30.55
CA ASN A 68 -2.64 43.23 30.91
C ASN A 68 -3.66 42.46 30.07
N LEU A 69 -4.86 43.04 29.88
CA LEU A 69 -5.90 42.44 29.05
C LEU A 69 -5.46 42.28 27.60
N ARG A 70 -4.78 43.30 27.02
CA ARG A 70 -4.22 43.18 25.65
C ARG A 70 -3.21 42.05 25.52
N ARG A 71 -2.30 41.89 26.50
CA ARG A 71 -1.33 40.78 26.48
C ARG A 71 -2.03 39.43 26.51
N GLN A 72 -3.01 39.26 27.40
CA GLN A 72 -3.75 38.00 27.54
C GLN A 72 -4.49 37.63 26.26
N VAL A 73 -5.21 38.59 25.66
CA VAL A 73 -5.94 38.33 24.40
C VAL A 73 -4.97 38.06 23.25
N ASN A 74 -3.90 38.85 23.12
CA ASN A 74 -2.90 38.62 22.07
C ASN A 74 -2.30 37.21 22.17
N SER A 75 -1.93 36.78 23.38
CA SER A 75 -1.39 35.43 23.59
C SER A 75 -2.40 34.34 23.23
N HIS A 76 -3.66 34.51 23.62
CA HIS A 76 -4.70 33.53 23.31
C HIS A 76 -4.96 33.41 21.80
N VAL A 77 -5.07 34.54 21.10
CA VAL A 77 -5.31 34.57 19.66
C VAL A 77 -4.11 34.02 18.88
N GLU A 78 -2.88 34.33 19.29
CA GLU A 78 -1.68 33.74 18.67
C GLU A 78 -1.63 32.21 18.84
N ASN A 79 -2.06 31.68 19.99
CA ASN A 79 -2.18 30.23 20.18
C ASN A 79 -3.22 29.63 19.22
N ILE A 80 -4.40 30.26 19.09
CA ILE A 80 -5.45 29.81 18.14
C ILE A 80 -4.92 29.84 16.70
N LYS A 81 -4.26 30.91 16.27
CA LYS A 81 -3.67 31.03 14.93
C LYS A 81 -2.65 29.93 14.68
N LYS A 82 -1.80 29.63 15.66
CA LYS A 82 -0.81 28.55 15.57
C LYS A 82 -1.49 27.18 15.37
N ASP A 83 -2.56 26.89 16.10
CA ASP A 83 -3.31 25.64 15.96
C ASP A 83 -3.99 25.54 14.59
N LEU A 84 -4.55 26.65 14.10
CA LEU A 84 -5.16 26.73 12.78
C LEU A 84 -4.13 26.53 11.66
N GLU A 85 -2.95 27.16 11.74
CA GLU A 85 -1.87 26.96 10.76
C GLU A 85 -1.35 25.52 10.79
N LYS A 86 -1.21 24.91 11.97
CA LYS A 86 -0.85 23.49 12.08
C LYS A 86 -1.86 22.60 11.35
N LYS A 87 -3.16 22.81 11.57
CA LYS A 87 -4.23 22.05 10.92
C LYS A 87 -4.26 22.27 9.40
N LYS A 88 -3.91 23.47 8.94
CA LYS A 88 -3.76 23.77 7.51
C LYS A 88 -2.58 23.02 6.89
N GLU A 89 -1.43 22.99 7.57
CA GLU A 89 -0.26 22.23 7.12
C GLU A 89 -0.54 20.71 7.09
N GLU A 90 -1.34 20.19 8.03
CA GLU A 90 -1.83 18.80 7.98
C GLU A 90 -2.57 18.52 6.66
N TYR A 91 -3.49 19.39 6.21
CA TYR A 91 -4.17 19.21 4.92
C TYR A 91 -3.22 19.27 3.72
N PHE A 92 -2.23 20.16 3.71
CA PHE A 92 -1.22 20.18 2.66
C PHE A 92 -0.41 18.89 2.62
N ASN A 93 0.00 18.38 3.78
CA ASN A 93 0.74 17.12 3.87
C ASN A 93 -0.10 15.92 3.46
N HIS A 94 -1.40 15.90 3.77
CA HIS A 94 -2.32 14.91 3.25
C HIS A 94 -2.40 14.95 1.73
N ILE A 95 -2.53 16.12 1.11
CA ILE A 95 -2.52 16.27 -0.36
C ILE A 95 -1.21 15.70 -0.94
N ARG A 96 -0.05 16.19 -0.47
CA ARG A 96 1.27 15.75 -0.95
C ARG A 96 1.48 14.24 -0.80
N LYS A 97 0.98 13.66 0.29
CA LYS A 97 1.04 12.21 0.52
C LYS A 97 0.23 11.46 -0.53
N GLN A 98 -1.02 11.86 -0.76
CA GLN A 98 -1.89 11.21 -1.76
C GLN A 98 -1.35 11.34 -3.19
N GLU A 99 -0.77 12.49 -3.55
CA GLU A 99 -0.11 12.68 -4.85
C GLU A 99 1.08 11.75 -5.03
N ARG A 100 1.96 11.66 -4.03
CA ARG A 100 3.12 10.74 -4.08
C ARG A 100 2.68 9.28 -4.18
N GLN A 101 1.64 8.89 -3.45
CA GLN A 101 1.10 7.53 -3.53
C GLN A 101 0.49 7.24 -4.91
N PHE A 102 -0.19 8.22 -5.52
CA PHE A 102 -0.74 8.07 -6.85
C PHE A 102 0.35 7.86 -7.91
N GLU A 103 1.38 8.71 -7.93
CA GLU A 103 2.48 8.57 -8.89
C GLU A 103 3.30 7.29 -8.64
N GLY A 104 3.62 6.98 -7.38
CA GLY A 104 4.34 5.76 -7.04
C GLY A 104 3.58 4.48 -7.42
N GLN A 105 2.25 4.46 -7.25
CA GLN A 105 1.45 3.32 -7.72
C GLN A 105 1.48 3.18 -9.24
N LYS A 106 1.41 4.29 -9.97
CA LYS A 106 1.46 4.28 -11.43
C LYS A 106 2.79 3.70 -11.93
N GLU A 107 3.90 4.08 -11.30
CA GLU A 107 5.22 3.51 -11.57
C GLU A 107 5.28 2.03 -11.22
N LEU A 108 4.81 1.64 -10.03
CA LEU A 108 4.76 0.23 -9.61
C LEU A 108 3.94 -0.63 -10.57
N PHE A 109 2.74 -0.19 -10.94
CA PHE A 109 1.87 -0.95 -11.85
C PHE A 109 2.51 -1.11 -13.23
N LYS A 110 3.20 -0.07 -13.71
CA LYS A 110 3.96 -0.15 -14.96
C LYS A 110 5.05 -1.21 -14.87
N GLU A 111 5.83 -1.24 -13.80
CA GLU A 111 6.89 -2.25 -13.61
C GLU A 111 6.33 -3.67 -13.48
N LEU A 112 5.24 -3.85 -12.73
CA LEU A 112 4.61 -5.16 -12.56
C LEU A 112 4.03 -5.70 -13.88
N GLN A 113 3.45 -4.83 -14.71
CA GLN A 113 2.90 -5.20 -16.02
C GLN A 113 3.96 -5.64 -17.04
N GLU A 114 5.25 -5.35 -16.81
CA GLU A 114 6.34 -5.86 -17.66
C GLU A 114 6.51 -7.38 -17.54
N ASN A 115 5.99 -8.00 -16.46
CA ASN A 115 6.06 -9.44 -16.24
C ASN A 115 4.70 -10.12 -16.55
N SER A 116 4.66 -10.96 -17.57
CA SER A 116 3.44 -11.67 -18.02
C SER A 116 2.86 -12.64 -16.98
N LEU A 117 3.67 -13.11 -16.03
CA LEU A 117 3.21 -13.96 -14.93
C LEU A 117 2.43 -13.16 -13.88
N ILE A 118 2.57 -11.84 -13.84
CA ILE A 118 1.89 -10.98 -12.87
C ILE A 118 0.60 -10.44 -13.48
N GLU A 119 -0.52 -10.66 -12.80
CA GLU A 119 -1.79 -10.02 -13.09
C GLU A 119 -2.18 -9.09 -11.95
N ILE A 120 -2.42 -7.82 -12.29
CA ILE A 120 -2.85 -6.81 -11.33
C ILE A 120 -4.38 -6.86 -11.21
N LYS A 121 -4.87 -7.16 -10.01
CA LYS A 121 -6.29 -7.20 -9.64
C LYS A 121 -6.62 -5.97 -8.80
N ALA A 122 -6.93 -4.85 -9.46
CA ALA A 122 -7.10 -3.58 -8.77
C ALA A 122 -8.58 -3.19 -8.59
N THR A 123 -8.95 -2.70 -7.40
CA THR A 123 -10.31 -2.19 -7.11
C THR A 123 -10.30 -0.67 -6.96
N PRO A 124 -11.27 0.08 -7.49
CA PRO A 124 -11.24 1.54 -7.40
C PRO A 124 -11.25 2.04 -5.95
N LEU A 125 -10.27 2.87 -5.59
CA LEU A 125 -10.26 3.56 -4.29
C LEU A 125 -11.52 4.40 -4.10
N LYS A 126 -11.92 4.57 -2.84
CA LYS A 126 -13.09 5.35 -2.44
C LYS A 126 -12.65 6.54 -1.59
N GLN A 127 -13.47 7.58 -1.61
CA GLN A 127 -13.26 8.78 -0.80
C GLN A 127 -14.46 9.00 0.10
N SER A 128 -14.23 9.15 1.40
CA SER A 128 -15.25 9.50 2.38
C SER A 128 -14.63 10.30 3.51
N LYS A 129 -15.41 11.23 4.08
CA LYS A 129 -15.00 12.06 5.24
C LYS A 129 -13.64 12.77 5.11
N GLY A 130 -13.16 13.00 3.89
CA GLY A 130 -11.87 13.67 3.65
C GLY A 130 -10.68 12.71 3.64
N GLU A 131 -10.90 11.42 3.49
CA GLU A 131 -9.87 10.39 3.37
C GLU A 131 -10.10 9.53 2.12
N ILE A 132 -9.00 9.05 1.54
CA ILE A 132 -9.01 8.02 0.49
C ILE A 132 -8.73 6.68 1.17
N TYR A 133 -9.53 5.67 0.84
CA TYR A 133 -9.41 4.34 1.43
C TYR A 133 -9.71 3.25 0.41
N GLN A 134 -9.15 2.07 0.67
CA GLN A 134 -9.34 0.85 -0.11
C GLN A 134 -10.63 0.15 0.28
N LYS A 135 -11.28 -0.52 -0.68
CA LYS A 135 -12.49 -1.32 -0.42
C LYS A 135 -12.55 -2.54 -1.33
N GLY A 136 -12.69 -3.73 -0.74
CA GLY A 136 -13.00 -4.98 -1.46
C GLY A 136 -11.80 -5.71 -2.05
N VAL A 137 -10.57 -5.33 -1.69
CA VAL A 137 -9.34 -6.02 -2.12
C VAL A 137 -9.19 -7.37 -1.43
N ASP A 138 -9.38 -7.37 -0.11
CA ASP A 138 -9.57 -8.53 0.77
C ASP A 138 -10.59 -9.53 0.20
N VAL A 139 -11.77 -9.02 -0.16
CA VAL A 139 -12.86 -9.82 -0.73
C VAL A 139 -12.47 -10.39 -2.08
N SER A 140 -11.86 -9.58 -2.97
CA SER A 140 -11.41 -10.05 -4.28
C SER A 140 -10.36 -11.16 -4.15
N LEU A 141 -9.39 -10.99 -3.25
CA LEU A 141 -8.36 -11.98 -2.98
C LEU A 141 -8.96 -13.28 -2.44
N ALA A 142 -9.87 -13.20 -1.46
CA ALA A 142 -10.52 -14.38 -0.89
C ALA A 142 -11.33 -15.15 -1.94
N ILE A 143 -12.09 -14.44 -2.80
CA ILE A 143 -12.88 -15.04 -3.87
C ILE A 143 -11.97 -15.77 -4.87
N ASP A 144 -10.95 -15.09 -5.38
CA ASP A 144 -10.06 -15.67 -6.39
C ASP A 144 -9.28 -16.87 -5.81
N LEU A 145 -8.81 -16.78 -4.57
CA LEU A 145 -8.13 -17.87 -3.87
C LEU A 145 -9.00 -19.13 -3.83
N VAL A 146 -10.24 -19.01 -3.36
CA VAL A 146 -11.18 -20.15 -3.25
C VAL A 146 -11.62 -20.65 -4.63
N HIS A 147 -11.95 -19.75 -5.55
CA HIS A 147 -12.43 -20.09 -6.89
C HIS A 147 -11.38 -20.89 -7.67
N LEU A 148 -10.12 -20.45 -7.64
CA LEU A 148 -9.01 -21.13 -8.30
C LEU A 148 -8.69 -22.47 -7.64
N ALA A 149 -8.79 -22.57 -6.30
CA ALA A 149 -8.65 -23.85 -5.61
C ALA A 149 -9.70 -24.86 -6.06
N HIS A 150 -10.97 -24.43 -6.08
CA HIS A 150 -12.11 -25.28 -6.46
C HIS A 150 -11.99 -25.80 -7.89
N ASN A 151 -11.47 -24.98 -8.81
CA ASN A 151 -11.25 -25.36 -10.20
C ASN A 151 -9.93 -26.10 -10.44
N SER A 152 -9.20 -26.47 -9.38
CA SER A 152 -7.89 -27.13 -9.47
C SER A 152 -6.87 -26.37 -10.32
N ALA A 153 -6.91 -25.03 -10.29
CA ALA A 153 -5.99 -24.18 -11.05
C ALA A 153 -4.59 -24.07 -10.42
N TYR A 154 -4.43 -24.53 -9.18
CA TYR A 154 -3.15 -24.63 -8.48
C TYR A 154 -3.20 -25.76 -7.45
N ASP A 155 -2.03 -26.23 -7.02
CA ASP A 155 -1.88 -27.16 -5.90
C ASP A 155 -1.38 -26.45 -4.63
N ILE A 156 -0.56 -25.41 -4.82
CA ILE A 156 0.03 -24.60 -3.75
C ILE A 156 -0.37 -23.14 -3.95
N ALA A 157 -0.90 -22.52 -2.90
CA ALA A 157 -1.13 -21.08 -2.86
C ALA A 157 -0.07 -20.42 -1.97
N VAL A 158 0.76 -19.56 -2.55
CA VAL A 158 1.66 -18.69 -1.78
C VAL A 158 0.97 -17.34 -1.56
N ILE A 159 0.61 -17.06 -0.31
CA ILE A 159 -0.19 -15.91 0.09
C ILE A 159 0.70 -14.95 0.85
N LEU A 160 0.97 -13.77 0.29
CA LEU A 160 1.69 -12.70 0.96
C LEU A 160 0.68 -11.73 1.58
N SER A 161 0.25 -11.98 2.81
CA SER A 161 -0.71 -11.12 3.51
C SER A 161 -0.62 -11.28 5.03
N GLY A 162 -0.88 -10.19 5.75
CA GLY A 162 -1.12 -10.20 7.20
C GLY A 162 -2.58 -10.01 7.58
N ASP A 163 -3.48 -10.04 6.60
CA ASP A 163 -4.92 -9.84 6.81
C ASP A 163 -5.56 -11.10 7.38
N THR A 164 -6.09 -10.99 8.60
CA THR A 164 -6.76 -12.10 9.29
C THR A 164 -8.13 -12.42 8.71
N ASP A 165 -8.71 -11.52 7.91
CA ASP A 165 -10.02 -11.77 7.29
C ASP A 165 -9.95 -12.88 6.22
N LEU A 166 -8.73 -13.27 5.81
CA LEU A 166 -8.49 -14.39 4.89
C LEU A 166 -8.52 -15.77 5.56
N ILE A 167 -8.57 -15.86 6.89
CA ILE A 167 -8.45 -17.13 7.63
C ILE A 167 -9.45 -18.18 7.12
N GLU A 168 -10.71 -17.79 6.95
CA GLU A 168 -11.75 -18.74 6.50
C GLU A 168 -11.56 -19.18 5.05
N ALA A 169 -11.08 -18.29 4.18
CA ALA A 169 -10.72 -18.65 2.80
C ALA A 169 -9.54 -19.64 2.78
N VAL A 170 -8.52 -19.42 3.60
CA VAL A 170 -7.36 -20.33 3.73
C VAL A 170 -7.79 -21.71 4.24
N LYS A 171 -8.63 -21.78 5.29
CA LYS A 171 -9.16 -23.05 5.82
C LYS A 171 -9.93 -23.82 4.75
N LEU A 172 -10.77 -23.12 3.99
CA LEU A 172 -11.54 -23.72 2.89
C LEU A 172 -10.60 -24.28 1.81
N VAL A 173 -9.63 -23.50 1.36
CA VAL A 173 -8.62 -23.91 0.36
C VAL A 173 -7.86 -25.16 0.83
N LYS A 174 -7.48 -25.21 2.11
CA LYS A 174 -6.86 -26.39 2.72
C LYS A 174 -7.80 -27.60 2.70
N SER A 175 -9.08 -27.41 3.01
CA SER A 175 -10.08 -28.49 2.98
C SER A 175 -10.35 -29.02 1.56
N LEU A 176 -10.11 -28.19 0.53
CA LEU A 176 -10.15 -28.57 -0.89
C LEU A 176 -8.87 -29.31 -1.34
N GLY A 177 -8.01 -29.72 -0.40
CA GLY A 177 -6.80 -30.49 -0.68
C GLY A 177 -5.62 -29.66 -1.19
N LYS A 178 -5.70 -28.32 -1.15
CA LYS A 178 -4.60 -27.43 -1.56
C LYS A 178 -3.66 -27.14 -0.39
N THR A 179 -2.43 -26.74 -0.70
CA THR A 179 -1.44 -26.33 0.32
C THR A 179 -1.30 -24.81 0.37
N PRO A 180 -1.96 -24.11 1.31
CA PRO A 180 -1.73 -22.69 1.53
C PRO A 180 -0.44 -22.47 2.34
N ILE A 181 0.46 -21.65 1.79
CA ILE A 181 1.67 -21.15 2.44
C ILE A 181 1.50 -19.64 2.63
N ILE A 182 1.56 -19.18 3.87
CA ILE A 182 1.29 -17.79 4.23
C ILE A 182 2.59 -17.12 4.61
N PHE A 183 2.92 -16.05 3.92
CA PHE A 183 4.00 -15.14 4.25
C PHE A 183 3.42 -13.87 4.86
N SER A 184 3.84 -13.57 6.09
CA SER A 184 3.42 -12.35 6.78
C SER A 184 4.52 -11.79 7.66
N TYR A 185 4.49 -10.49 7.93
CA TYR A 185 5.42 -9.87 8.88
C TYR A 185 4.78 -9.82 10.26
N HIS A 186 5.34 -10.58 11.21
CA HIS A 186 4.86 -10.61 12.59
C HIS A 186 5.98 -10.36 13.61
N THR A 187 5.65 -9.66 14.70
CA THR A 187 6.53 -9.46 15.85
C THR A 187 5.81 -9.91 17.12
N PRO A 188 6.45 -10.75 17.97
CA PRO A 188 5.91 -11.08 19.28
C PRO A 188 5.60 -9.78 20.04
N ASN A 189 4.43 -9.71 20.70
CA ASN A 189 3.91 -8.54 21.44
C ASN A 189 3.25 -7.42 20.63
N ASN A 190 2.96 -7.61 19.33
CA ASN A 190 2.13 -6.65 18.61
C ASN A 190 0.63 -6.91 18.87
N SER A 191 0.05 -6.16 19.81
CA SER A 191 -1.35 -6.26 20.23
C SER A 191 -2.38 -5.96 19.14
N ARG A 192 -1.97 -5.43 17.98
CA ARG A 192 -2.86 -5.16 16.83
C ARG A 192 -3.20 -6.41 16.00
N LEU A 193 -2.58 -7.54 16.30
CA LEU A 193 -2.69 -8.79 15.54
C LEU A 193 -3.20 -9.92 16.45
N SER A 194 -4.24 -9.66 17.25
CA SER A 194 -4.77 -10.62 18.24
C SER A 194 -5.13 -11.99 17.63
N ASN A 195 -5.39 -12.05 16.32
CA ASN A 195 -5.84 -13.25 15.62
C ASN A 195 -4.80 -13.80 14.63
N ILE A 196 -3.55 -13.31 14.65
CA ILE A 196 -2.53 -13.84 13.74
C ILE A 196 -2.17 -15.29 14.07
N SER A 197 -2.33 -15.70 15.33
CA SER A 197 -2.20 -17.12 15.71
C SER A 197 -3.19 -18.00 14.95
N ASP A 198 -4.42 -17.52 14.71
CA ASP A 198 -5.40 -18.28 13.92
C ASP A 198 -4.98 -18.37 12.45
N LEU A 199 -4.41 -17.30 11.90
CA LEU A 199 -3.81 -17.31 10.55
C LEU A 199 -2.60 -18.26 10.47
N MET A 200 -1.76 -18.27 11.50
CA MET A 200 -0.61 -19.19 11.63
C MET A 200 -1.05 -20.66 11.67
N ASN A 201 -2.20 -20.94 12.27
CA ASN A 201 -2.76 -22.30 12.36
C ASN A 201 -3.53 -22.73 11.10
N ALA A 202 -3.97 -21.78 10.28
CA ALA A 202 -4.79 -22.06 9.09
C ALA A 202 -3.98 -22.71 7.94
N GLY A 203 -2.68 -22.40 7.82
CA GLY A 203 -1.81 -22.90 6.76
C GLY A 203 -0.36 -23.06 7.21
N LYS A 204 0.55 -23.35 6.26
CA LYS A 204 2.00 -23.32 6.56
C LYS A 204 2.44 -21.86 6.67
N PHE A 205 2.76 -21.38 7.86
CA PHE A 205 3.12 -19.97 8.07
C PHE A 205 4.62 -19.74 8.05
N ILE A 206 5.04 -18.68 7.36
CA ILE A 206 6.42 -18.22 7.28
C ILE A 206 6.45 -16.74 7.65
N ASN A 207 7.20 -16.43 8.71
CA ASN A 207 7.36 -15.04 9.13
C ASN A 207 8.43 -14.35 8.26
N LEU A 208 8.06 -13.25 7.61
CA LEU A 208 8.99 -12.45 6.80
C LEU A 208 10.14 -11.88 7.64
N ARG A 209 9.92 -11.69 8.94
CA ARG A 209 10.96 -11.25 9.88
C ARG A 209 12.11 -12.24 10.01
N ASP A 210 11.87 -13.52 9.73
CA ASP A 210 12.88 -14.56 9.91
C ASP A 210 13.89 -14.60 8.77
N PHE A 211 13.70 -13.81 7.71
CA PHE A 211 14.67 -13.68 6.62
C PHE A 211 15.66 -12.55 6.88
N THR A 212 16.93 -12.87 6.70
CA THR A 212 18.02 -11.89 6.67
C THR A 212 18.00 -11.08 5.38
N ASN A 213 18.59 -9.88 5.38
CA ASN A 213 18.76 -9.08 4.17
C ASN A 213 19.47 -9.86 3.05
N TYR A 214 20.48 -10.66 3.41
CA TYR A 214 21.21 -11.50 2.45
C TYR A 214 20.30 -12.54 1.79
N GLU A 215 19.42 -13.19 2.55
CA GLU A 215 18.45 -14.15 2.00
C GLU A 215 17.45 -13.45 1.08
N ILE A 216 16.94 -12.28 1.47
CA ILE A 216 16.02 -11.48 0.66
C ILE A 216 16.69 -11.05 -0.66
N GLU A 217 17.92 -10.57 -0.60
CA GLU A 217 18.70 -10.15 -1.77
C GLU A 217 18.97 -11.32 -2.73
N LYS A 218 19.26 -12.51 -2.19
CA LYS A 218 19.40 -13.73 -3.01
C LYS A 218 18.09 -14.17 -3.65
N MET A 219 16.94 -13.97 -3.00
CA MET A 219 15.63 -14.26 -3.60
C MET A 219 15.22 -13.21 -4.65
N SER A 220 15.88 -12.05 -4.68
CA SER A 220 15.57 -10.96 -5.60
C SER A 220 16.06 -11.19 -7.04
N ASP A 221 16.09 -12.43 -7.54
CA ASP A 221 16.52 -12.72 -8.92
C ASP A 221 15.61 -12.05 -9.98
N LEU A 222 14.40 -11.60 -9.60
CA LEU A 222 13.56 -10.68 -10.39
C LEU A 222 14.23 -9.33 -10.72
N ARG A 223 15.25 -8.90 -9.95
CA ARG A 223 16.06 -7.70 -10.26
C ARG A 223 17.07 -7.94 -11.39
N LYS A 224 17.59 -9.17 -11.54
CA LYS A 224 18.70 -9.46 -12.48
C LYS A 224 18.23 -9.70 -13.91
N ASN A 225 16.97 -10.10 -14.10
CA ASN A 225 16.41 -10.29 -15.44
C ASN A 225 16.18 -8.97 -16.22
N LYS A 226 16.28 -7.80 -15.56
CA LYS A 226 16.31 -6.48 -16.24
C LYS A 226 17.56 -6.28 -17.12
N THR A 227 18.67 -6.97 -16.82
CA THR A 227 19.96 -6.81 -17.53
C THR A 227 20.19 -7.82 -18.65
N SER A 228 19.71 -9.06 -18.52
CA SER A 228 19.83 -10.10 -19.55
C SER A 228 18.86 -9.88 -20.72
N PHE A 229 17.61 -9.46 -20.46
CA PHE A 229 16.64 -9.17 -21.53
C PHE A 229 16.99 -7.94 -22.38
N ARG A 230 17.72 -6.96 -21.84
CA ARG A 230 18.20 -5.79 -22.62
C ARG A 230 19.35 -6.15 -23.55
N LYS A 231 20.23 -7.08 -23.17
CA LYS A 231 21.34 -7.53 -24.02
C LYS A 231 20.86 -8.36 -25.21
N ASP A 232 19.98 -9.33 -24.97
CA ASP A 232 19.49 -10.23 -26.02
C ASP A 232 18.66 -9.50 -27.10
N ASN A 233 17.95 -8.43 -26.74
CA ASN A 233 17.21 -7.62 -27.71
C ASN A 233 18.10 -6.63 -28.46
N SER A 234 19.16 -6.08 -27.83
CA SER A 234 20.13 -5.22 -28.53
C SER A 234 21.01 -5.99 -29.54
N GLU A 235 21.39 -7.23 -29.22
CA GLU A 235 22.21 -8.07 -30.12
C GLU A 235 21.40 -8.63 -31.29
N LYS A 236 20.11 -8.93 -31.09
CA LYS A 236 19.20 -9.33 -32.18
C LYS A 236 18.91 -8.18 -33.15
N GLU A 237 18.71 -6.95 -32.67
CA GLU A 237 18.45 -5.79 -33.54
C GLU A 237 19.68 -5.37 -34.37
N MET A 238 20.90 -5.54 -33.84
CA MET A 238 22.14 -5.26 -34.57
C MET A 238 22.41 -6.31 -35.67
N SER A 239 22.18 -7.59 -35.37
CA SER A 239 22.30 -8.71 -36.32
C SER A 239 21.34 -8.61 -37.52
N THR A 240 20.13 -8.09 -37.31
CA THR A 240 19.15 -7.91 -38.41
C THR A 240 19.48 -6.73 -39.33
N LYS A 241 20.19 -5.71 -38.86
CA LYS A 241 20.56 -4.53 -39.66
C LYS A 241 21.82 -4.73 -40.51
N GLU A 242 22.69 -5.67 -40.16
CA GLU A 242 23.88 -6.00 -40.97
C GLU A 242 23.58 -6.97 -42.13
N LYS A 243 22.43 -7.65 -42.14
CA LYS A 243 22.03 -8.55 -43.24
C LYS A 243 21.17 -7.90 -44.32
N THR A 244 20.89 -6.60 -44.22
CA THR A 244 20.06 -5.84 -45.18
C THR A 244 20.81 -4.68 -45.86
N LYS A 245 22.14 -4.75 -45.90
CA LYS A 245 22.97 -3.86 -46.72
C LYS A 245 23.80 -4.64 -47.72
#